data_AF-A0A1H3DV42-F1
#
_entry.id   AF-A0A1H3DV42-F1
#
_cell.length_a   1.000
_cell.length_b   1.000
_cell.length_c   1.000
_cell.angle_alpha   90.00
_cell.angle_beta   90.00
_cell.angle_gamma   90.00
#
_symmetry.space_group_name_H-M   'P 1'
#
loop_
_entity.id
_entity.type
_entity.pdbx_description
1 polymer ?
#
loop_
_entity_poly.entity_id
_entity_poly.type
_entity_poly.pdbx_seq_one_letter_code
_entity_poly.pdbx_strand_id
1 'polypeptide(L)'
;MKYLFSLLIIVLVFLVSCNKSPKLNEVSKTNDTIVNSDKIVSTISTTLIPSAKKAIENWKEYKDLDEFLLKYYNISKFEALTNAKELTGLVKLMKDSIRVENLKSLNVKARINVLENQTLRLADMALISSISDEEVTSEVLKIVELYDAFNSKINTIYKAEEIQKALEIDTESPVLLEEEKVTKRINSTRKKAPKAKIPLKNRKSIQ
;
A
#
# COMPACT_ATOMS: atom_id res chain seq x y z
N MET A 1 20.81 4.14 -78.96
CA MET A 1 19.98 4.94 -78.03
C MET A 1 18.46 4.74 -78.16
N LYS A 2 17.93 3.82 -79.01
CA LYS A 2 16.47 3.59 -79.12
C LYS A 2 15.91 2.59 -78.08
N TYR A 3 16.74 1.69 -77.56
CA TYR A 3 16.33 0.72 -76.54
C TYR A 3 16.34 1.28 -75.12
N LEU A 4 17.06 2.38 -74.86
CA LEU A 4 17.09 3.06 -73.57
C LEU A 4 15.77 3.79 -73.29
N PHE A 5 15.12 4.36 -74.31
CA PHE A 5 13.79 4.97 -74.18
C PHE A 5 12.69 3.92 -73.97
N SER A 6 12.83 2.74 -74.56
CA SER A 6 11.90 1.61 -74.37
C SER A 6 11.95 1.06 -72.94
N LEU A 7 13.15 1.00 -72.35
CA LEU A 7 13.35 0.55 -70.96
C LEU A 7 12.81 1.58 -69.95
N LEU A 8 12.82 2.88 -70.29
CA LEU A 8 12.32 3.96 -69.45
C LEU A 8 10.78 4.01 -69.38
N ILE A 9 10.09 3.59 -70.45
CA ILE A 9 8.62 3.44 -70.47
C ILE A 9 8.15 2.27 -69.58
N ILE A 10 8.90 1.17 -69.52
CA ILE A 10 8.54 0.00 -68.70
C ILE A 10 8.62 0.29 -67.19
N VAL A 11 9.54 1.16 -66.76
CA VAL A 11 9.69 1.55 -65.35
C VAL A 11 8.53 2.45 -64.88
N LEU A 12 7.94 3.24 -65.77
CA LEU A 12 6.85 4.17 -65.42
C LEU A 12 5.52 3.46 -65.08
N VAL A 13 5.33 2.22 -65.52
CA VAL A 13 4.08 1.45 -65.32
C VAL A 13 3.99 0.85 -63.90
N PHE A 14 5.10 0.77 -63.16
CA PHE A 14 5.11 0.20 -61.80
C PHE A 14 4.80 1.20 -60.67
N LEU A 15 4.54 2.47 -60.96
CA LEU A 15 4.27 3.50 -59.94
C LEU A 15 2.79 3.82 -59.69
N VAL A 16 1.85 3.05 -60.26
CA VAL A 16 0.43 3.15 -59.94
C VAL A 16 -0.05 1.88 -59.25
N SER A 17 0.48 1.63 -58.04
CA SER A 17 -0.20 0.76 -57.07
C SER A 17 -1.08 1.64 -56.18
N CYS A 18 -2.32 1.82 -56.61
CA CYS A 18 -3.36 2.44 -55.80
C CYS A 18 -3.78 1.44 -54.73
N ASN A 19 -3.14 1.49 -53.56
CA ASN A 19 -3.71 0.87 -52.36
C ASN A 19 -4.96 1.66 -52.00
N LYS A 20 -6.13 1.15 -52.42
CA LYS A 20 -7.39 1.53 -51.79
C LYS A 20 -7.24 1.18 -50.32
N SER A 21 -7.03 2.20 -49.47
CA SER A 21 -7.33 2.04 -48.06
C SER A 21 -8.81 1.65 -47.99
N PRO A 22 -9.19 0.56 -47.32
CA PRO A 22 -10.57 0.43 -46.91
C PRO A 22 -10.86 1.70 -46.11
N LYS A 23 -11.93 2.41 -46.49
CA LYS A 23 -12.48 3.45 -45.63
C LYS A 23 -12.62 2.81 -44.27
N LEU A 24 -11.92 3.36 -43.28
CA LEU A 24 -12.28 3.22 -41.89
C LEU A 24 -13.72 3.76 -41.82
N ASN A 25 -14.68 2.87 -42.04
CA ASN A 25 -15.90 2.96 -41.29
C ASN A 25 -15.43 3.01 -39.85
N GLU A 26 -15.80 4.08 -39.16
CA GLU A 26 -15.81 4.14 -37.73
C GLU A 26 -16.56 2.90 -37.24
N VAL A 27 -15.80 1.82 -37.04
CA VAL A 27 -16.22 0.69 -36.23
C VAL A 27 -16.31 1.34 -34.87
N SER A 28 -17.53 1.75 -34.52
CA SER A 28 -17.97 1.81 -33.13
C SER A 28 -17.27 0.65 -32.46
N LYS A 29 -16.43 0.96 -31.46
CA LYS A 29 -15.80 -0.05 -30.63
C LYS A 29 -16.92 -0.81 -29.92
N THR A 30 -17.58 -1.72 -30.61
CA THR A 30 -18.10 -2.92 -30.00
C THR A 30 -16.84 -3.66 -29.62
N ASN A 31 -16.40 -3.38 -28.39
CA ASN A 31 -15.46 -4.25 -27.72
C ASN A 31 -16.14 -5.62 -27.71
N ASP A 32 -15.87 -6.44 -28.72
CA ASP A 32 -16.07 -7.88 -28.69
C ASP A 32 -15.00 -8.48 -27.76
N THR A 33 -14.92 -7.93 -26.56
CA THR A 33 -14.60 -8.73 -25.39
C THR A 33 -15.95 -9.28 -25.01
N ILE A 34 -16.15 -10.59 -25.15
CA ILE A 34 -17.13 -11.27 -24.31
C ILE A 34 -16.62 -11.06 -22.88
N VAL A 35 -16.89 -9.88 -22.32
CA VAL A 35 -16.83 -9.66 -20.88
C VAL A 35 -17.87 -10.61 -20.39
N ASN A 36 -17.42 -11.67 -19.74
CA ASN A 36 -18.30 -12.60 -19.06
C ASN A 36 -19.08 -11.75 -18.04
N SER A 37 -20.26 -11.26 -18.42
CA SER A 37 -21.03 -10.22 -17.71
C SER A 37 -21.44 -10.66 -16.31
N ASP A 38 -21.25 -11.94 -16.03
CA ASP A 38 -21.61 -12.59 -14.78
C ASP A 38 -20.48 -12.52 -13.74
N LYS A 39 -19.26 -12.17 -14.15
CA LYS A 39 -18.11 -12.04 -13.26
C LYS A 39 -17.95 -10.61 -12.75
N ILE A 40 -17.79 -10.52 -11.43
CA ILE A 40 -17.43 -9.32 -10.71
C ILE A 40 -15.91 -9.34 -10.55
N VAL A 41 -15.24 -8.35 -11.13
CA VAL A 41 -13.80 -8.15 -11.00
C VAL A 41 -13.58 -7.07 -9.94
N SER A 42 -12.83 -7.42 -8.90
CA SER A 42 -12.50 -6.50 -7.81
C SER A 42 -11.00 -6.44 -7.58
N THR A 43 -10.53 -5.34 -7.00
CA THR A 43 -9.13 -5.15 -6.65
C THR A 43 -9.01 -4.93 -5.14
N ILE A 44 -8.58 -5.95 -4.38
CA ILE A 44 -8.01 -5.74 -3.05
C ILE A 44 -6.60 -5.20 -3.26
N SER A 45 -6.34 -3.99 -2.79
CA SER A 45 -5.08 -3.28 -3.07
C SER A 45 -4.12 -3.29 -1.88
N THR A 46 -4.63 -3.58 -0.68
CA THR A 46 -3.93 -3.38 0.57
C THR A 46 -3.46 -4.71 1.14
N THR A 47 -2.19 -5.00 0.87
CA THR A 47 -1.46 -6.07 1.57
C THR A 47 -0.95 -5.57 2.93
N LEU A 48 -0.93 -6.46 3.93
CA LEU A 48 -0.36 -6.14 5.24
C LEU A 48 1.15 -5.91 5.16
N ILE A 49 1.63 -4.88 5.85
CA ILE A 49 3.07 -4.65 6.03
C ILE A 49 3.69 -5.75 6.91
N PRO A 50 5.02 -5.95 6.85
CA PRO A 50 5.67 -7.05 7.59
C PRO A 50 5.40 -7.08 9.10
N SER A 51 5.43 -5.91 9.77
CA SER A 51 5.14 -5.81 11.21
C SER A 51 3.70 -6.17 11.53
N ALA A 52 2.74 -5.64 10.77
CA ALA A 52 1.33 -5.99 10.90
C ALA A 52 1.11 -7.49 10.70
N LYS A 53 1.66 -8.05 9.61
CA LYS A 53 1.56 -9.48 9.28
C LYS A 53 2.12 -10.36 10.40
N LYS A 54 3.27 -9.99 10.96
CA LYS A 54 3.89 -10.68 12.09
C LYS A 54 3.01 -10.59 13.34
N ALA A 55 2.49 -9.42 13.65
CA ALA A 55 1.71 -9.20 14.86
C ALA A 55 0.37 -9.94 14.87
N ILE A 56 -0.23 -10.18 13.69
CA ILE A 56 -1.49 -10.93 13.57
C ILE A 56 -1.30 -12.38 13.11
N GLU A 57 -0.07 -12.91 13.04
CA GLU A 57 0.20 -14.24 12.45
C GLU A 57 -0.61 -15.37 13.10
N ASN A 58 -0.87 -15.25 14.41
CA ASN A 58 -1.59 -16.22 15.22
C ASN A 58 -3.10 -15.98 15.25
N TRP A 59 -3.60 -14.99 14.51
CA TRP A 59 -5.01 -14.69 14.36
C TRP A 59 -5.60 -15.51 13.20
N LYS A 60 -5.86 -16.79 13.49
CA LYS A 60 -6.34 -17.76 12.49
C LYS A 60 -7.59 -17.27 11.76
N GLU A 61 -8.55 -16.67 12.47
CA GLU A 61 -9.83 -16.30 11.87
C GLU A 61 -9.70 -15.14 10.87
N TYR A 62 -8.72 -14.23 11.06
CA TYR A 62 -8.34 -13.26 10.02
C TYR A 62 -7.79 -13.98 8.78
N LYS A 63 -6.88 -14.95 8.98
CA LYS A 63 -6.27 -15.70 7.87
C LYS A 63 -7.32 -16.49 7.08
N ASP A 64 -8.24 -17.15 7.76
CA ASP A 64 -9.33 -17.90 7.12
C ASP A 64 -10.20 -16.98 6.25
N LEU A 65 -10.51 -15.76 6.75
CA LEU A 65 -11.24 -14.76 5.96
C LEU A 65 -10.41 -14.25 4.77
N ASP A 66 -9.12 -13.95 4.97
CA ASP A 66 -8.20 -13.47 3.93
C ASP A 66 -8.10 -14.47 2.77
N GLU A 67 -7.90 -15.76 3.09
CA GLU A 67 -7.85 -16.84 2.12
C GLU A 67 -9.19 -17.02 1.39
N PHE A 68 -10.31 -16.87 2.08
CA PHE A 68 -11.65 -16.97 1.49
C PHE A 68 -11.93 -15.83 0.50
N LEU A 69 -11.54 -14.61 0.85
CA LEU A 69 -11.74 -13.42 0.03
C LEU A 69 -10.87 -13.40 -1.24
N LEU A 70 -9.86 -14.26 -1.37
CA LEU A 70 -9.13 -14.44 -2.64
C LEU A 70 -10.07 -14.81 -3.80
N LYS A 71 -11.18 -15.51 -3.54
CA LYS A 71 -12.18 -15.84 -4.56
C LYS A 71 -12.86 -14.58 -5.11
N TYR A 72 -12.98 -13.54 -4.29
CA TYR A 72 -13.73 -12.31 -4.59
C TYR A 72 -12.97 -11.35 -5.52
N TYR A 73 -11.69 -11.60 -5.84
CA TYR A 73 -10.99 -10.90 -6.93
C TYR A 73 -11.66 -11.09 -8.28
N ASN A 74 -12.23 -12.29 -8.50
CA ASN A 74 -12.90 -12.66 -9.72
C ASN A 74 -13.97 -13.72 -9.44
N ILE A 75 -15.11 -13.28 -8.95
CA ILE A 75 -16.22 -14.14 -8.52
C ILE A 75 -17.44 -13.92 -9.42
N SER A 76 -18.22 -14.97 -9.70
CA SER A 76 -19.52 -14.76 -10.35
C SER A 76 -20.56 -14.29 -9.34
N LYS A 77 -21.58 -13.59 -9.82
CA LYS A 77 -22.73 -13.17 -8.98
C LYS A 77 -23.36 -14.38 -8.26
N PHE A 78 -23.53 -15.49 -8.97
CA PHE A 78 -24.05 -16.73 -8.40
C PHE A 78 -23.14 -17.31 -7.31
N GLU A 79 -21.82 -17.39 -7.56
CA GLU A 79 -20.85 -17.82 -6.54
C GLU A 79 -20.86 -16.89 -5.33
N ALA A 80 -20.98 -15.57 -5.53
CA ALA A 80 -21.03 -14.61 -4.43
C ALA A 80 -22.27 -14.83 -3.53
N LEU A 81 -23.44 -15.03 -4.13
CA LEU A 81 -24.69 -15.30 -3.39
C LEU A 81 -24.66 -16.65 -2.67
N THR A 82 -24.20 -17.70 -3.34
CA THR A 82 -24.11 -19.06 -2.74
C THR A 82 -23.10 -19.14 -1.61
N ASN A 83 -22.03 -18.34 -1.67
CA ASN A 83 -20.99 -18.26 -0.64
C ASN A 83 -21.32 -17.26 0.50
N ALA A 84 -22.37 -16.45 0.37
CA ALA A 84 -22.61 -15.30 1.26
C ALA A 84 -22.76 -15.67 2.74
N LYS A 85 -23.39 -16.83 3.02
CA LYS A 85 -23.56 -17.33 4.39
C LYS A 85 -22.23 -17.76 5.02
N GLU A 86 -21.36 -18.40 4.24
CA GLU A 86 -20.02 -18.79 4.70
C GLU A 86 -19.16 -17.57 4.97
N LEU A 87 -19.18 -16.59 4.04
CA LEU A 87 -18.50 -15.30 4.21
C LEU A 87 -18.91 -14.61 5.51
N THR A 88 -20.21 -14.51 5.77
CA THR A 88 -20.76 -13.92 6.99
C THR A 88 -20.25 -14.63 8.24
N GLY A 89 -20.21 -15.97 8.21
CA GLY A 89 -19.69 -16.79 9.29
C GLY A 89 -18.21 -16.49 9.58
N LEU A 90 -17.38 -16.39 8.54
CA LEU A 90 -15.96 -16.06 8.66
C LEU A 90 -15.73 -14.67 9.23
N VAL A 91 -16.45 -13.65 8.74
CA VAL A 91 -16.34 -12.28 9.26
C VAL A 91 -16.76 -12.22 10.73
N LYS A 92 -17.84 -12.91 11.10
CA LYS A 92 -18.28 -13.00 12.50
C LYS A 92 -17.23 -13.67 13.39
N LEU A 93 -16.67 -14.80 12.96
CA LEU A 93 -15.61 -15.49 13.70
C LEU A 93 -14.40 -14.58 13.89
N MET A 94 -13.96 -13.87 12.85
CA MET A 94 -12.87 -12.89 12.93
C MET A 94 -13.21 -11.79 13.95
N LYS A 95 -14.41 -11.20 13.87
CA LYS A 95 -14.87 -10.15 14.79
C LYS A 95 -14.83 -10.60 16.26
N ASP A 96 -15.33 -11.80 16.53
CA ASP A 96 -15.48 -12.33 17.89
C ASP A 96 -14.14 -12.82 18.46
N SER A 97 -13.13 -13.07 17.61
CA SER A 97 -11.85 -13.67 18.00
C SER A 97 -10.66 -12.71 18.03
N ILE A 98 -10.84 -11.38 18.02
CA ILE A 98 -9.71 -10.41 17.98
C ILE A 98 -8.69 -10.71 19.09
N ARG A 99 -7.53 -11.25 18.68
CA ARG A 99 -6.47 -11.69 19.61
C ARG A 99 -5.50 -10.58 19.99
N VAL A 100 -5.26 -9.65 19.07
CA VAL A 100 -4.23 -8.63 19.24
C VAL A 100 -4.78 -7.40 19.95
N GLU A 101 -4.17 -7.02 21.08
CA GLU A 101 -4.67 -5.96 21.95
C GLU A 101 -4.79 -4.61 21.22
N ASN A 102 -3.78 -4.26 20.43
CA ASN A 102 -3.76 -3.01 19.65
C ASN A 102 -4.91 -2.91 18.63
N LEU A 103 -5.54 -4.05 18.29
CA LEU A 103 -6.67 -4.13 17.36
C LEU A 103 -8.04 -4.17 18.06
N LYS A 104 -8.10 -4.22 19.41
CA LYS A 104 -9.37 -4.21 20.16
C LYS A 104 -10.01 -2.82 20.32
N SER A 105 -9.38 -1.79 19.78
CA SER A 105 -9.88 -0.41 19.85
C SER A 105 -11.27 -0.26 19.21
N LEU A 106 -12.07 0.68 19.73
CA LEU A 106 -13.44 0.92 19.25
C LEU A 106 -13.50 1.20 17.74
N ASN A 107 -12.52 1.96 17.23
CA ASN A 107 -12.42 2.35 15.84
C ASN A 107 -12.18 1.15 14.90
N VAL A 108 -11.47 0.13 15.37
CA VAL A 108 -11.25 -1.13 14.64
C VAL A 108 -12.51 -1.98 14.67
N LYS A 109 -13.10 -2.18 15.86
CA LYS A 109 -14.36 -2.93 16.01
C LYS A 109 -15.48 -2.37 15.13
N ALA A 110 -15.61 -1.04 15.06
CA ALA A 110 -16.60 -0.39 14.22
C ALA A 110 -16.44 -0.76 12.73
N ARG A 111 -15.21 -0.83 12.21
CA ARG A 111 -14.94 -1.23 10.81
C ARG A 111 -15.34 -2.68 10.55
N ILE A 112 -15.01 -3.58 11.48
CA ILE A 112 -15.38 -4.99 11.36
C ILE A 112 -16.92 -5.15 11.42
N ASN A 113 -17.61 -4.40 12.27
CA ASN A 113 -19.08 -4.40 12.32
C ASN A 113 -19.71 -3.92 11.01
N VAL A 114 -19.14 -2.87 10.39
CA VAL A 114 -19.62 -2.39 9.09
C VAL A 114 -19.41 -3.46 8.01
N LEU A 115 -18.25 -4.12 8.00
CA LEU A 115 -17.98 -5.26 7.11
C LEU A 115 -18.98 -6.40 7.33
N GLU A 116 -19.19 -6.82 8.58
CA GLU A 116 -20.17 -7.87 8.94
C GLU A 116 -21.57 -7.51 8.43
N ASN A 117 -22.02 -6.27 8.61
CA ASN A 117 -23.32 -5.82 8.13
C ASN A 117 -23.46 -5.94 6.60
N GLN A 118 -22.42 -5.63 5.82
CA GLN A 118 -22.47 -5.83 4.36
C GLN A 118 -22.50 -7.33 4.01
N THR A 119 -21.77 -8.17 4.73
CA THR A 119 -21.83 -9.63 4.48
C THR A 119 -23.20 -10.22 4.82
N LEU A 120 -23.84 -9.76 5.89
CA LEU A 120 -25.22 -10.10 6.23
C LEU A 120 -26.19 -9.64 5.13
N ARG A 121 -25.99 -8.43 4.61
CA ARG A 121 -26.80 -7.91 3.50
C ARG A 121 -26.68 -8.78 2.25
N LEU A 122 -25.48 -9.20 1.89
CA LEU A 122 -25.26 -10.13 0.77
C LEU A 122 -25.93 -11.50 1.02
N ALA A 123 -25.90 -11.98 2.26
CA ALA A 123 -26.58 -13.23 2.64
C ALA A 123 -28.11 -13.11 2.54
N ASP A 124 -28.68 -11.97 2.92
CA ASP A 124 -30.10 -11.69 2.75
C ASP A 124 -30.47 -11.61 1.26
N MET A 125 -29.62 -11.02 0.43
CA MET A 125 -29.83 -10.94 -1.03
C MET A 125 -29.93 -12.32 -1.68
N ALA A 126 -29.21 -13.32 -1.17
CA ALA A 126 -29.28 -14.69 -1.66
C ALA A 126 -30.66 -15.35 -1.46
N LEU A 127 -31.50 -14.79 -0.59
CA LEU A 127 -32.87 -15.26 -0.33
C LEU A 127 -33.93 -14.52 -1.18
N ILE A 128 -33.55 -13.46 -1.89
CA ILE A 128 -34.46 -12.63 -2.69
C ILE A 128 -34.47 -13.15 -4.13
N SER A 129 -35.61 -13.67 -4.59
CA SER A 129 -35.75 -14.27 -5.93
C SER A 129 -35.63 -13.27 -7.08
N SER A 130 -35.84 -11.98 -6.82
CA SER A 130 -35.85 -10.91 -7.84
C SER A 130 -34.71 -9.91 -7.65
N ILE A 131 -33.59 -10.31 -7.04
CA ILE A 131 -32.45 -9.43 -6.83
C ILE A 131 -31.77 -9.12 -8.17
N SER A 132 -31.39 -7.85 -8.39
CA SER A 132 -30.69 -7.47 -9.62
C SER A 132 -29.19 -7.78 -9.54
N ASP A 133 -28.63 -8.08 -10.71
CA ASP A 133 -27.21 -8.34 -10.89
C ASP A 133 -26.32 -7.14 -10.49
N GLU A 134 -26.81 -5.93 -10.75
CA GLU A 134 -26.15 -4.68 -10.39
C GLU A 134 -26.09 -4.50 -8.87
N GLU A 135 -27.16 -4.85 -8.14
CA GLU A 135 -27.18 -4.81 -6.68
C GLU A 135 -26.16 -5.80 -6.08
N VAL A 136 -26.13 -7.04 -6.57
CA VAL A 136 -25.14 -8.06 -6.13
C VAL A 136 -23.72 -7.55 -6.37
N THR A 137 -23.48 -6.99 -7.56
CA THR A 137 -22.18 -6.44 -7.93
C THR A 137 -21.78 -5.29 -6.99
N SER A 138 -22.68 -4.35 -6.73
CA SER A 138 -22.44 -3.23 -5.83
C SER A 138 -22.11 -3.69 -4.41
N GLU A 139 -22.85 -4.66 -3.88
CA GLU A 139 -22.65 -5.18 -2.52
C GLU A 139 -21.30 -5.90 -2.39
N VAL A 140 -20.95 -6.73 -3.37
CA VAL A 140 -19.64 -7.43 -3.41
C VAL A 140 -18.48 -6.43 -3.43
N LEU A 141 -18.57 -5.38 -4.25
CA LEU A 141 -17.52 -4.35 -4.32
C LEU A 141 -17.35 -3.61 -2.99
N LYS A 142 -18.45 -3.27 -2.30
CA LYS A 142 -18.39 -2.65 -0.97
C LYS A 142 -17.74 -3.55 0.07
N ILE A 143 -18.06 -4.84 0.08
CA ILE A 143 -17.44 -5.81 1.00
C ILE A 143 -15.92 -5.82 0.80
N VAL A 144 -15.48 -5.90 -0.46
CA VAL A 144 -14.06 -5.90 -0.83
C VAL A 144 -13.38 -4.58 -0.41
N GLU A 145 -14.02 -3.44 -0.67
CA GLU A 145 -13.51 -2.13 -0.29
C GLU A 145 -13.37 -1.97 1.24
N LEU A 146 -14.37 -2.44 2.00
CA LEU A 146 -14.35 -2.39 3.46
C LEU A 146 -13.27 -3.29 4.04
N TYR A 147 -13.06 -4.47 3.45
CA TYR A 147 -11.95 -5.36 3.83
C TYR A 147 -10.59 -4.68 3.56
N ASP A 148 -10.44 -4.04 2.41
CA ASP A 148 -9.22 -3.32 2.04
C ASP A 148 -8.94 -2.15 3.01
N ALA A 149 -9.98 -1.37 3.33
CA ALA A 149 -9.89 -0.28 4.29
C ALA A 149 -9.57 -0.76 5.72
N PHE A 150 -10.06 -1.95 6.08
CA PHE A 150 -9.70 -2.60 7.34
C PHE A 150 -8.21 -2.98 7.37
N ASN A 151 -7.70 -3.61 6.32
CA ASN A 151 -6.26 -3.92 6.19
C ASN A 151 -5.38 -2.67 6.22
N SER A 152 -5.84 -1.59 5.57
CA SER A 152 -5.17 -0.28 5.60
C SER A 152 -5.14 0.30 7.02
N LYS A 153 -6.22 0.14 7.78
CA LYS A 153 -6.26 0.55 9.18
C LYS A 153 -5.29 -0.26 10.04
N ILE A 154 -5.22 -1.57 9.87
CA ILE A 154 -4.22 -2.42 10.55
C ILE A 154 -2.81 -1.90 10.25
N ASN A 155 -2.48 -1.69 8.98
CA ASN A 155 -1.18 -1.15 8.57
C ASN A 155 -0.86 0.20 9.23
N THR A 156 -1.85 1.09 9.31
CA THR A 156 -1.67 2.41 9.93
C THR A 156 -1.36 2.29 11.43
N ILE A 157 -2.03 1.38 12.14
CA ILE A 157 -1.76 1.13 13.57
C ILE A 157 -0.31 0.68 13.76
N TYR A 158 0.16 -0.29 12.98
CA TYR A 158 1.52 -0.80 13.14
C TYR A 158 2.61 0.15 12.64
N LYS A 159 2.34 0.96 11.61
CA LYS A 159 3.25 2.05 11.23
C LYS A 159 3.40 3.07 12.35
N ALA A 160 2.30 3.44 13.00
CA ALA A 160 2.36 4.36 14.14
C ALA A 160 3.14 3.76 15.31
N GLU A 161 2.97 2.46 15.58
CA GLU A 161 3.72 1.74 16.62
C GLU A 161 5.23 1.66 16.31
N GLU A 162 5.61 1.40 15.06
CA GLU A 162 7.02 1.43 14.62
C GLU A 162 7.65 2.82 14.83
N ILE A 163 6.92 3.88 14.46
CA ILE A 163 7.39 5.25 14.65
C ILE A 163 7.55 5.56 16.14
N GLN A 164 6.59 5.17 16.99
CA GLN A 164 6.68 5.37 18.44
C GLN A 164 7.91 4.67 19.02
N LYS A 165 8.13 3.39 18.67
CA LYS A 165 9.31 2.65 19.11
C LYS A 165 10.61 3.28 18.63
N ALA A 166 10.65 3.83 17.42
CA ALA A 166 11.84 4.50 16.89
C ALA A 166 12.15 5.82 17.62
N LEU A 167 11.13 6.53 18.09
CA LEU A 167 11.28 7.77 18.86
C LEU A 167 11.58 7.52 20.35
N GLU A 168 11.15 6.39 20.89
CA GLU A 168 11.46 5.95 22.27
C GLU A 168 12.88 5.39 22.41
N ILE A 169 13.63 5.23 21.32
CA ILE A 169 15.08 4.95 21.38
C ILE A 169 15.76 6.22 21.89
N ASP A 170 16.08 6.18 23.17
CA ASP A 170 16.79 7.21 23.93
C ASP A 170 17.99 7.76 23.15
N THR A 171 17.85 9.00 22.66
CA THR A 171 18.92 9.74 21.99
C THR A 171 19.73 10.57 22.99
N GLU A 172 19.51 10.41 24.30
CA GLU A 172 20.20 11.12 25.38
C GLU A 172 21.50 10.46 25.84
N SER A 173 22.14 9.62 25.03
CA SER A 173 23.57 9.37 25.21
C SER A 173 24.34 10.53 24.58
N PRO A 174 24.84 11.51 25.36
CA PRO A 174 25.70 12.54 24.79
C PRO A 174 26.88 11.84 24.13
N VAL A 175 27.01 12.01 22.82
CA VAL A 175 28.25 11.71 22.12
C VAL A 175 29.29 12.63 22.73
N LEU A 176 30.11 12.11 23.63
CA LEU A 176 31.36 12.74 24.01
C LEU A 176 32.19 12.78 22.74
N LEU A 177 32.12 13.91 22.03
CA LEU A 177 33.09 14.25 21.01
C LEU A 177 34.42 14.36 21.75
N GLU A 178 35.21 13.28 21.73
CA GLU A 178 36.62 13.39 22.08
C GLU A 178 37.21 14.39 21.08
N GLU A 179 37.46 15.61 21.56
CA GLU A 179 38.24 16.58 20.83
C GLU A 179 39.61 15.95 20.59
N GLU A 180 39.85 15.44 19.38
CA GLU A 180 41.20 15.15 18.92
C GLU A 180 42.00 16.44 19.04
N LYS A 181 42.85 16.50 20.07
CA LYS A 181 43.82 17.56 20.25
C LYS A 181 44.76 17.54 19.05
N VAL A 182 44.43 18.32 18.03
CA VAL A 182 45.34 18.64 16.93
C VAL A 182 46.53 19.38 17.53
N THR A 183 47.59 18.66 17.88
CA THR A 183 48.88 19.23 18.27
C THR A 183 49.51 19.90 17.06
N LYS A 184 49.17 21.17 16.81
CA LYS A 184 49.97 22.03 15.95
C LYS A 184 51.28 22.33 16.69
N ARG A 185 52.35 21.62 16.32
CA ARG A 185 53.72 22.03 16.61
C ARG A 185 53.98 23.36 15.90
N ILE A 186 53.85 24.46 16.62
CA ILE A 186 54.44 25.74 16.22
C ILE A 186 55.79 25.82 16.92
N ASN A 187 56.85 25.50 16.17
CA ASN A 187 58.21 25.86 16.57
C ASN A 187 58.35 27.38 16.41
N SER A 188 58.34 28.12 17.53
CA SER A 188 58.84 29.49 17.54
C SER A 188 59.96 29.62 18.58
N THR A 189 61.19 29.60 18.07
CA THR A 189 62.37 30.09 18.76
C THR A 189 62.23 31.60 18.98
N ARG A 190 62.10 32.06 20.23
CA ARG A 190 62.65 33.37 20.64
C ARG A 190 62.78 33.56 22.17
N LYS A 191 64.05 33.53 22.58
CA LYS A 191 64.76 34.25 23.66
C LYS A 191 63.99 34.67 24.94
N LYS A 192 64.50 34.17 26.07
CA LYS A 192 64.20 34.59 27.45
C LYS A 192 64.51 36.08 27.69
N ALA A 193 63.65 36.75 28.45
CA ALA A 193 63.95 37.99 29.18
C ALA A 193 63.54 37.83 30.66
N PRO A 194 64.17 38.55 31.62
CA PRO A 194 64.19 38.18 33.03
C PRO A 194 62.95 38.65 33.83
N LYS A 195 62.70 37.95 34.94
CA LYS A 195 61.62 38.18 35.91
C LYS A 195 61.74 39.55 36.60
N ALA A 196 60.62 40.26 36.69
CA ALA A 196 60.41 41.30 37.70
C ALA A 196 59.47 40.78 38.81
N LYS A 197 59.95 40.78 40.05
CA LYS A 197 59.19 40.52 41.29
C LYS A 197 58.58 41.83 41.79
N ILE A 198 57.27 41.90 42.07
CA ILE A 198 56.66 42.92 42.94
C ILE A 198 55.39 42.27 43.61
N PRO A 199 54.92 42.67 44.81
CA PRO A 199 54.78 41.78 45.97
C PRO A 199 53.31 41.53 46.37
N LEU A 200 53.09 40.50 47.19
CA LEU A 200 51.79 40.25 47.85
C LEU A 200 51.41 41.44 48.74
N LYS A 201 50.20 41.97 48.56
CA LYS A 201 49.54 42.84 49.53
C LYS A 201 48.34 42.11 50.14
N ASN A 202 48.48 41.87 51.44
CA ASN A 202 47.55 41.31 52.40
C ASN A 202 46.05 41.62 52.16
N ARG A 203 45.20 40.58 52.19
CA ARG A 203 43.82 40.72 52.65
C ARG A 203 43.71 40.10 54.05
N LYS A 204 43.33 40.98 54.99
CA LYS A 204 43.02 40.66 56.39
C LYS A 204 41.83 39.70 56.45
N SER A 205 41.93 38.76 57.39
CA SER A 205 40.87 37.95 57.97
C SER A 205 39.74 38.81 58.52
N ILE A 206 38.50 38.43 58.25
CA ILE A 206 37.34 38.78 59.09
C ILE A 206 36.79 37.46 59.61
N GLN A 207 36.76 37.37 60.92
CA GLN A 207 36.06 36.37 61.72
C GLN A 207 34.77 37.04 62.21
#